data_AF-A0A370HWD3-F1
#
_entry.id   AF-A0A370HWD3-F1
#
_cell.length_a   1.000
_cell.length_b   1.000
_cell.length_c   1.000
_cell.angle_alpha   90.00
_cell.angle_beta   90.00
_cell.angle_gamma   90.00
#
_symmetry.space_group_name_H-M   'P 1'
#
loop_
_entity.id
_entity.type
_entity.pdbx_description
1 polymer ?
#
loop_
_entity_poly.entity_id
_entity_poly.type
_entity_poly.pdbx_seq_one_letter_code
_entity_poly.pdbx_strand_id
1 'polypeptide(L)'
;MAVVASVRRIVTGILVVAGSVGIASAPAHAIDNDKLTTCMHALRALYDAEKKSNLEGAGTRTLQQFGGIVNSDSSFNEANAKARFAQCGIPASQYKTQIALLQGECKLKPAIAAGKGDPYWDKLVVCMLQTYDSAS
;
A
#
# COMPACT_ATOMS: atom_id res chain seq x y z
N MET A 1 65.35 -34.08 31.62
CA MET A 1 64.75 -32.73 31.61
C MET A 1 64.08 -32.51 30.25
N ALA A 2 62.87 -31.94 30.29
CA ALA A 2 62.03 -31.42 29.19
C ALA A 2 61.51 -32.40 28.12
N VAL A 3 60.25 -32.80 28.33
CA VAL A 3 59.29 -33.34 27.37
C VAL A 3 58.74 -32.20 26.51
N VAL A 4 58.67 -32.35 25.19
CA VAL A 4 57.62 -31.71 24.38
C VAL A 4 57.17 -32.67 23.28
N ALA A 5 55.86 -32.88 23.25
CA ALA A 5 55.13 -33.89 22.51
C ALA A 5 54.89 -33.52 21.03
N SER A 6 54.72 -34.57 20.23
CA SER A 6 54.19 -34.54 18.86
C SER A 6 52.77 -33.96 18.81
N VAL A 7 52.50 -33.06 17.86
CA VAL A 7 51.15 -32.85 17.30
C VAL A 7 51.24 -32.67 15.79
N ARG A 8 50.87 -33.73 15.07
CA ARG A 8 50.43 -33.68 13.66
C ARG A 8 49.14 -32.86 13.61
N ARG A 9 49.06 -31.86 12.73
CA ARG A 9 47.78 -31.39 12.16
C ARG A 9 48.01 -30.89 10.74
N ILE A 10 47.79 -31.82 9.81
CA ILE A 10 47.46 -31.55 8.41
C ILE A 10 46.12 -30.81 8.47
N VAL A 11 46.12 -29.51 8.18
CA VAL A 11 44.89 -28.77 7.95
C VAL A 11 44.58 -28.89 6.47
N THR A 12 43.71 -29.84 6.17
CA THR A 12 42.97 -29.99 4.93
C THR A 12 42.42 -28.63 4.52
N GLY A 13 43.02 -28.02 3.49
CA GLY A 13 42.48 -26.85 2.83
C GLY A 13 41.17 -27.22 2.15
N ILE A 14 40.06 -26.96 2.83
CA ILE A 14 38.73 -27.11 2.25
C ILE A 14 38.57 -26.03 1.19
N LEU A 15 38.52 -26.51 -0.05
CA LEU A 15 38.02 -25.83 -1.22
C LEU A 15 36.58 -25.35 -0.94
N VAL A 16 36.39 -24.07 -0.61
CA VAL A 16 35.05 -23.47 -0.67
C VAL A 16 34.92 -22.79 -2.02
N VAL A 17 34.30 -23.52 -2.95
CA VAL A 17 33.67 -22.96 -4.13
C VAL A 17 32.58 -22.00 -3.62
N ALA A 18 32.89 -20.71 -3.56
CA ALA A 18 31.88 -19.67 -3.40
C ALA A 18 31.13 -19.52 -4.73
N GLY A 19 30.29 -20.51 -5.03
CA GLY A 19 29.23 -20.38 -6.01
C GLY A 19 28.26 -19.29 -5.54
N SER A 20 28.10 -18.26 -6.37
CA SER A 20 26.81 -17.63 -6.62
C SER A 20 25.86 -17.49 -5.42
N VAL A 21 26.23 -16.64 -4.46
CA VAL A 21 25.17 -15.90 -3.75
C VAL A 21 24.86 -14.71 -4.63
N GLY A 22 23.94 -14.93 -5.57
CA GLY A 22 23.22 -13.84 -6.18
C GLY A 22 22.78 -12.92 -5.06
N ILE A 23 23.18 -11.66 -5.14
CA ILE A 23 22.54 -10.60 -4.39
C ILE A 23 21.11 -10.62 -4.94
N ALA A 24 20.25 -11.46 -4.35
CA ALA A 24 18.84 -11.21 -4.35
C ALA A 24 18.72 -9.93 -3.54
N SER A 25 18.93 -8.80 -4.23
CA SER A 25 18.38 -7.52 -3.85
C SER A 25 16.93 -7.85 -3.57
N ALA A 26 16.58 -7.96 -2.29
CA ALA A 26 15.21 -8.16 -1.86
C ALA A 26 14.36 -7.20 -2.71
N PRO A 27 13.33 -7.68 -3.43
CA PRO A 27 12.63 -6.83 -4.37
C PRO A 27 12.19 -5.59 -3.60
N ALA A 28 12.67 -4.43 -4.04
CA ALA A 28 12.38 -3.16 -3.42
C ALA A 28 10.87 -3.06 -3.28
N HIS A 29 10.37 -3.19 -2.03
CA HIS A 29 8.98 -3.09 -1.61
C HIS A 29 8.00 -2.86 -2.78
N ALA A 30 7.66 -3.94 -3.51
CA ALA A 30 6.78 -3.83 -4.67
C ALA A 30 5.33 -3.69 -4.20
N ILE A 31 4.50 -3.06 -5.02
CA ILE A 31 3.05 -3.04 -4.80
C ILE A 31 2.53 -4.47 -5.00
N ASP A 32 1.81 -4.96 -4.00
CA ASP A 32 1.13 -6.26 -4.06
C ASP A 32 -0.20 -6.08 -4.81
N ASN A 33 -0.16 -6.35 -6.11
CA ASN A 33 -1.28 -6.09 -7.02
C ASN A 33 -2.52 -6.94 -6.67
N ASP A 34 -2.35 -8.17 -6.18
CA ASP A 34 -3.47 -9.03 -5.78
C ASP A 34 -4.23 -8.43 -4.59
N LYS A 35 -3.51 -7.91 -3.59
CA LYS A 35 -4.13 -7.19 -2.46
C LYS A 35 -4.75 -5.88 -2.90
N LEU A 36 -4.10 -5.16 -3.81
CA LEU A 36 -4.63 -3.90 -4.34
C LEU A 36 -5.96 -4.15 -5.07
N THR A 37 -6.01 -5.15 -5.95
CA THR A 37 -7.21 -5.60 -6.66
C THR A 37 -8.33 -5.97 -5.69
N THR A 38 -8.03 -6.79 -4.68
CA THR A 38 -9.00 -7.19 -3.65
C THR A 38 -9.56 -5.97 -2.91
N CYS A 39 -8.69 -5.02 -2.55
CA CYS A 39 -9.10 -3.77 -1.92
C CYS A 39 -9.98 -2.91 -2.82
N MET A 40 -9.66 -2.79 -4.10
CA MET A 40 -10.43 -1.99 -5.05
C MET A 40 -11.82 -2.60 -5.31
N HIS A 41 -11.93 -3.93 -5.36
CA HIS A 41 -13.22 -4.61 -5.40
C HIS A 41 -14.05 -4.37 -4.13
N ALA A 42 -13.42 -4.42 -2.96
CA ALA A 42 -14.11 -4.11 -1.70
C ALA A 42 -14.58 -2.64 -1.64
N LEU A 43 -13.76 -1.71 -2.14
CA LEU A 43 -14.14 -0.29 -2.23
C LEU A 43 -15.34 -0.09 -3.16
N ARG A 44 -15.34 -0.72 -4.35
CA ARG A 44 -16.46 -0.68 -5.28
C ARG A 44 -17.73 -1.21 -4.65
N ALA A 45 -17.66 -2.38 -4.00
CA ALA A 45 -18.82 -2.99 -3.38
C ALA A 45 -19.46 -2.08 -2.31
N LEU A 46 -18.64 -1.44 -1.48
CA LEU A 46 -19.13 -0.45 -0.50
C LEU A 46 -19.76 0.76 -1.20
N TYR A 47 -19.07 1.33 -2.20
CA TYR A 47 -19.57 2.50 -2.91
C TYR A 47 -20.90 2.24 -3.63
N ASP A 48 -21.03 1.10 -4.30
CA ASP A 48 -22.26 0.69 -4.98
C ASP A 48 -23.41 0.47 -4.00
N ALA A 49 -23.14 -0.07 -2.80
CA ALA A 49 -24.14 -0.24 -1.75
C ALA A 49 -24.64 1.13 -1.21
N GLU A 50 -23.72 2.07 -0.99
CA GLU A 50 -24.06 3.43 -0.56
C GLU A 50 -24.82 4.20 -1.65
N LYS A 51 -24.41 4.09 -2.92
CA LYS A 51 -25.12 4.72 -4.05
C LYS A 51 -26.52 4.16 -4.27
N LYS A 52 -26.72 2.84 -4.13
CA LYS A 52 -28.05 2.21 -4.20
C LYS A 52 -29.02 2.74 -3.15
N SER A 53 -28.49 3.21 -2.02
CA SER A 53 -29.29 3.79 -0.95
C SER A 53 -29.75 5.23 -1.25
N ASN A 54 -29.32 5.82 -2.38
CA ASN A 54 -29.62 7.22 -2.78
C ASN A 54 -29.29 8.24 -1.69
N LEU A 55 -28.29 7.95 -0.85
CA LEU A 55 -27.87 8.82 0.24
C LEU A 55 -26.83 9.83 -0.26
N GLU A 56 -27.03 11.10 0.08
CA GLU A 56 -25.95 12.09 0.04
C GLU A 56 -24.82 11.64 0.98
N GLY A 57 -23.57 11.83 0.52
CA GLY A 57 -22.38 11.39 1.25
C GLY A 57 -21.93 9.96 1.00
N ALA A 58 -22.36 9.31 -0.09
CA ALA A 58 -21.91 7.96 -0.45
C ALA A 58 -20.37 7.81 -0.44
N GLY A 59 -19.63 8.74 -1.05
CA GLY A 59 -18.16 8.75 -1.01
C GLY A 59 -17.57 8.87 0.40
N THR A 60 -18.09 9.79 1.23
CA THR A 60 -17.66 9.98 2.62
C THR A 60 -17.89 8.71 3.46
N ARG A 61 -19.11 8.16 3.41
CA ARG A 61 -19.49 6.94 4.14
C ARG A 61 -18.66 5.74 3.67
N THR A 62 -18.44 5.63 2.37
CA THR A 62 -17.56 4.60 1.80
C THR A 62 -16.16 4.70 2.38
N LEU A 63 -15.55 5.89 2.41
CA LEU A 63 -14.18 6.07 2.94
C LEU A 63 -14.11 5.93 4.47
N GLN A 64 -15.19 6.24 5.19
CA GLN A 64 -15.33 5.94 6.61
C GLN A 64 -15.37 4.43 6.85
N GLN A 65 -16.18 3.68 6.09
CA GLN A 65 -16.32 2.22 6.24
C GLN A 65 -15.13 1.44 5.69
N PHE A 66 -14.48 1.93 4.64
CA PHE A 66 -13.38 1.25 3.97
C PHE A 66 -12.08 1.22 4.80
N GLY A 67 -12.04 1.91 5.94
CA GLY A 67 -10.90 1.89 6.85
C GLY A 67 -10.72 3.16 7.67
N GLY A 68 -11.76 4.00 7.78
CA GLY A 68 -11.68 5.27 8.50
C GLY A 68 -10.75 6.27 7.84
N ILE A 69 -10.60 6.23 6.51
CA ILE A 69 -9.76 7.16 5.73
C ILE A 69 -10.28 8.60 5.88
N VAL A 70 -11.59 8.73 6.07
CA VAL A 70 -12.26 9.98 6.39
C VAL A 70 -12.89 9.84 7.78
N ASN A 71 -12.77 10.89 8.60
CA ASN A 71 -13.36 10.96 9.93
C ASN A 71 -14.87 11.28 9.85
N SER A 72 -15.57 11.23 10.99
CA SER A 72 -17.01 11.58 11.06
C SER A 72 -17.31 13.03 10.70
N ASP A 73 -16.34 13.94 10.88
CA ASP A 73 -16.43 15.35 10.48
C ASP A 73 -16.06 15.60 9.01
N SER A 74 -15.95 14.54 8.20
CA SER A 74 -15.53 14.59 6.80
C SER A 74 -14.10 15.10 6.55
N SER A 75 -13.24 15.10 7.58
CA SER A 75 -11.81 15.40 7.43
C SER A 75 -10.98 14.17 7.07
N PHE A 76 -9.87 14.39 6.36
CA PHE A 76 -8.92 13.33 6.01
C PHE A 76 -8.18 12.80 7.24
N ASN A 77 -8.06 11.47 7.35
CA ASN A 77 -7.27 10.80 8.38
C ASN A 77 -6.05 10.11 7.75
N GLU A 78 -4.91 10.78 7.75
CA GLU A 78 -3.67 10.27 7.13
C GLU A 78 -3.18 8.96 7.77
N ALA A 79 -3.33 8.80 9.08
CA ALA A 79 -2.89 7.60 9.79
C ALA A 79 -3.69 6.36 9.34
N ASN A 80 -5.01 6.49 9.30
CA ASN A 80 -5.91 5.43 8.83
C ASN A 80 -5.74 5.17 7.34
N ALA A 81 -5.60 6.22 6.53
CA ALA A 81 -5.31 6.10 5.11
C ALA A 81 -4.02 5.30 4.87
N LYS A 82 -2.92 5.67 5.52
CA LYS A 82 -1.65 4.94 5.41
C LYS A 82 -1.78 3.48 5.83
N ALA A 83 -2.46 3.21 6.95
CA ALA A 83 -2.70 1.85 7.43
C ALA A 83 -3.54 1.03 6.43
N ARG A 84 -4.60 1.62 5.87
CA ARG A 84 -5.46 0.96 4.90
C ARG A 84 -4.74 0.68 3.59
N PHE A 85 -3.99 1.65 3.06
CA PHE A 85 -3.20 1.46 1.84
C PHE A 85 -2.13 0.36 2.02
N ALA A 86 -1.51 0.28 3.19
CA ALA A 86 -0.59 -0.82 3.52
C ALA A 86 -1.28 -2.19 3.53
N GLN A 87 -2.50 -2.29 4.07
CA GLN A 87 -3.30 -3.51 3.98
C GLN A 87 -3.67 -3.87 2.53
N CYS A 88 -3.86 -2.85 1.69
CA CYS A 88 -4.11 -3.00 0.25
C CYS A 88 -2.85 -3.27 -0.57
N GLY A 89 -1.72 -3.59 0.06
CA GLY A 89 -0.51 -3.96 -0.67
C GLY A 89 0.37 -2.79 -1.12
N ILE A 90 0.04 -1.55 -0.73
CA ILE A 90 0.86 -0.37 -1.04
C ILE A 90 1.85 -0.15 0.11
N PRO A 91 3.17 -0.27 -0.13
CA PRO A 91 4.17 -0.06 0.92
C PRO A 91 4.03 1.33 1.56
N ALA A 92 4.21 1.39 2.87
CA ALA A 92 4.17 2.64 3.62
C ALA A 92 5.16 3.71 3.09
N SER A 93 6.27 3.27 2.49
CA SER A 93 7.26 4.13 1.83
C SER A 93 6.75 4.76 0.53
N GLN A 94 5.84 4.09 -0.17
CA GLN A 94 5.26 4.56 -1.44
C GLN A 94 3.92 5.29 -1.27
N TYR A 95 3.33 5.24 -0.07
CA TYR A 95 2.04 5.87 0.22
C TYR A 95 1.91 7.32 -0.28
N LYS A 96 2.88 8.20 0.04
CA LYS A 96 2.82 9.60 -0.39
C LYS A 96 2.89 9.75 -1.91
N THR A 97 3.71 8.94 -2.57
CA THR A 97 3.83 8.92 -4.03
C THR A 97 2.52 8.48 -4.68
N GLN A 98 1.90 7.41 -4.18
CA GLN A 98 0.63 6.89 -4.72
C GLN A 98 -0.52 7.88 -4.52
N ILE A 99 -0.58 8.55 -3.36
CA ILE A 99 -1.55 9.61 -3.12
C ILE A 99 -1.34 10.79 -4.08
N ALA A 100 -0.10 11.24 -4.29
CA ALA A 100 0.19 12.34 -5.21
C ALA A 100 -0.17 12.01 -6.66
N LEU A 101 0.14 10.78 -7.11
CA LEU A 101 -0.24 10.29 -8.45
C LEU A 101 -1.76 10.24 -8.59
N LEU A 102 -2.46 9.65 -7.62
CA LEU A 102 -3.92 9.59 -7.61
C LEU A 102 -4.54 10.99 -7.70
N GLN A 103 -4.03 11.96 -6.94
CA GLN A 103 -4.50 13.35 -7.00
C GLN A 103 -4.28 13.98 -8.37
N GLY A 104 -3.14 13.70 -9.01
CA GLY A 104 -2.81 14.17 -10.35
C GLY A 104 -3.75 13.61 -11.40
N GLU A 105 -3.91 12.28 -11.43
CA GLU A 105 -4.81 11.55 -12.32
C GLU A 105 -6.27 12.04 -12.18
N CYS A 106 -6.72 12.18 -10.92
CA CYS A 106 -8.08 12.64 -10.62
C CYS A 106 -8.28 14.15 -10.76
N LYS A 107 -7.22 14.91 -11.05
CA LYS A 107 -7.22 16.39 -11.13
C LYS A 107 -7.90 17.04 -9.91
N LEU A 108 -7.72 16.45 -8.73
CA LEU A 108 -8.42 16.87 -7.51
C LEU A 108 -7.77 18.11 -6.90
N LYS A 109 -8.59 19.13 -6.66
CA LYS A 109 -8.24 20.33 -5.88
C LYS A 109 -9.38 20.62 -4.88
N PRO A 110 -9.07 20.92 -3.61
CA PRO A 110 -7.74 21.01 -2.99
C PRO A 110 -7.06 19.64 -2.83
N ALA A 111 -5.83 19.63 -2.28
CA ALA A 111 -5.13 18.37 -2.00
C ALA A 111 -5.94 17.49 -1.02
N ILE A 112 -5.78 16.16 -1.06
CA ILE A 112 -6.57 15.20 -0.25
C ILE A 112 -6.51 15.54 1.24
N ALA A 113 -5.35 15.95 1.76
CA ALA A 113 -5.19 16.37 3.15
C ALA A 113 -6.03 17.60 3.54
N ALA A 114 -6.39 18.44 2.56
CA ALA A 114 -7.26 19.61 2.73
C ALA A 114 -8.67 19.38 2.14
N GLY A 115 -8.93 18.19 1.60
CA GLY A 115 -10.24 17.79 1.10
C GLY A 115 -11.25 17.74 2.23
N LYS A 116 -12.44 18.28 2.00
CA LYS A 116 -13.57 18.23 2.93
C LYS A 116 -14.89 18.12 2.18
N GLY A 117 -15.84 17.46 2.80
CA GLY A 117 -17.23 17.39 2.35
C GLY A 117 -17.51 16.32 1.28
N ASP A 118 -18.76 15.91 1.25
CA ASP A 118 -19.25 14.79 0.43
C ASP A 118 -18.93 14.87 -1.06
N PRO A 119 -19.07 16.04 -1.74
CA PRO A 119 -18.79 16.11 -3.18
C PRO A 119 -17.31 15.87 -3.52
N TYR A 120 -16.40 16.22 -2.61
CA TYR A 120 -14.98 15.99 -2.80
C TYR A 120 -14.66 14.49 -2.70
N TRP A 121 -15.18 13.85 -1.66
CA TRP A 121 -14.95 12.43 -1.40
C TRP A 121 -15.62 11.54 -2.44
N ASP A 122 -16.82 11.89 -2.90
CA ASP A 122 -17.51 11.17 -3.99
C ASP A 122 -16.68 11.20 -5.28
N LYS A 123 -16.18 12.38 -5.69
CA LYS A 123 -15.30 12.50 -6.86
C LYS A 123 -14.03 11.68 -6.74
N LEU A 124 -13.41 11.66 -5.55
CA LEU A 124 -12.22 10.86 -5.31
C LEU A 124 -12.51 9.37 -5.47
N VAL A 125 -13.57 8.85 -4.84
CA VAL A 125 -13.91 7.41 -4.93
C VAL A 125 -14.26 7.02 -6.37
N VAL A 126 -15.07 7.82 -7.07
CA VAL A 126 -15.39 7.58 -8.49
C VAL A 126 -14.13 7.51 -9.33
N CYS A 127 -13.24 8.50 -9.18
CA CYS A 127 -12.01 8.52 -9.94
C CYS A 127 -11.10 7.33 -9.61
N MET A 128 -10.93 6.98 -8.33
CA MET A 128 -10.14 5.81 -7.94
C MET A 128 -10.63 4.53 -8.63
N LEU A 129 -11.95 4.32 -8.65
CA LEU A 129 -12.56 3.15 -9.28
C LEU A 129 -12.41 3.17 -10.80
N GLN A 130 -12.54 4.33 -11.44
CA GLN A 130 -12.35 4.50 -12.89
C GLN A 130 -10.89 4.29 -13.32
N THR A 131 -9.94 4.87 -12.58
CA THR A 131 -8.51 4.70 -12.84
C THR A 131 -8.10 3.24 -12.68
N TYR A 132 -8.65 2.55 -11.67
CA TYR A 132 -8.42 1.13 -11.49
C TYR A 132 -8.99 0.29 -12.64
N ASP A 133 -10.25 0.54 -13.06
CA ASP A 133 -10.87 -0.20 -14.18
C ASP A 133 -10.15 -0.01 -15.50
N SER A 134 -9.53 1.16 -15.70
CA SER A 134 -8.79 1.46 -16.93
C SER A 134 -7.41 0.78 -16.96
N ALA A 135 -6.91 0.35 -15.79
CA ALA A 135 -5.60 -0.27 -15.62
C ALA A 135 -5.67 -1.80 -15.49
N SER A 136 -6.84 -2.36 -15.21
CA SER A 136 -7.13 -3.81 -15.14
C SER A 136 -7.55 -4.38 -16.49
#